data_AF-A0A7I8WGR4-F1
#
_entry.id   AF-A0A7I8WGR4-F1
#
_cell.length_a   1.000
_cell.length_b   1.000
_cell.length_c   1.000
_cell.angle_alpha   90.00
_cell.angle_beta   90.00
_cell.angle_gamma   90.00
#
_symmetry.space_group_name_H-M   'P 1'
#
loop_
_entity.id
_entity.type
_entity.pdbx_description
1 polymer ?
#
loop_
_entity_poly.entity_id
_entity_poly.type
_entity_poly.pdbx_seq_one_letter_code
_entity_poly.pdbx_strand_id
1 'polypeptide(L)'
;MFDAQAVAFLNYKSDVHDFRVMLSSDAVARMPRYIFHSFFPSLLSRYQNEYNVYQLNDARRNDEFDFYLDVNDEIRFLSDLDALDVAPMFDPKENISLLQIQILDPNPDRVEWILGRMILIDTCITFDFEKNEMYFAQARPNDDDDDDDSDDDEGNEFRVKNKRRYSPRRRKANNVGHRDGR
;
A
#
# COMPACT_ATOMS: atom_id res chain seq x y z
N MET A 1 -2.10 8.51 4.12
CA MET A 1 -3.27 7.62 4.04
C MET A 1 -4.20 8.17 2.98
N PHE A 2 -4.83 7.31 2.20
CA PHE A 2 -5.81 7.67 1.18
C PHE A 2 -6.86 6.55 1.07
N ASP A 3 -7.98 6.84 0.42
CA ASP A 3 -9.05 5.87 0.19
C ASP A 3 -8.85 5.20 -1.19
N ALA A 4 -9.18 3.91 -1.30
CA ALA A 4 -9.08 3.10 -2.52
C ALA A 4 -10.33 2.23 -2.69
N GLN A 5 -10.48 1.62 -3.87
CA GLN A 5 -11.70 0.92 -4.29
C GLN A 5 -11.51 -0.57 -4.57
N ALA A 6 -10.34 -0.98 -5.05
CA ALA A 6 -10.04 -2.39 -5.27
C ALA A 6 -8.56 -2.68 -5.15
N VAL A 7 -8.23 -3.93 -4.84
CA VAL A 7 -6.84 -4.41 -4.76
C VAL A 7 -6.77 -5.85 -5.25
N ALA A 8 -5.72 -6.15 -6.00
CA ALA A 8 -5.28 -7.52 -6.20
C ALA A 8 -3.87 -7.71 -5.65
N PHE A 9 -3.66 -8.88 -5.07
CA PHE A 9 -2.37 -9.29 -4.54
C PHE A 9 -2.28 -10.81 -4.68
N LEU A 10 -1.29 -11.30 -5.44
CA LEU A 10 -1.16 -12.71 -5.80
C LEU A 10 -2.45 -13.22 -6.50
N ASN A 11 -3.11 -14.22 -5.91
CA ASN A 11 -4.36 -14.81 -6.40
C ASN A 11 -5.61 -14.25 -5.70
N TYR A 12 -5.48 -13.22 -4.86
CA TYR A 12 -6.61 -12.53 -4.25
C TYR A 12 -7.00 -11.31 -5.08
N LYS A 13 -8.30 -11.14 -5.30
CA LYS A 13 -8.91 -9.93 -5.85
C LYS A 13 -10.05 -9.51 -4.94
N SER A 14 -10.06 -8.26 -4.49
CA SER A 14 -11.17 -7.74 -3.71
C SER A 14 -12.37 -7.43 -4.59
N ASP A 15 -13.57 -7.51 -4.02
CA ASP A 15 -14.73 -6.81 -4.58
C ASP A 15 -14.49 -5.29 -4.54
N VAL A 16 -15.20 -4.55 -5.41
CA VAL A 16 -15.11 -3.08 -5.43
C VAL A 16 -15.84 -2.49 -4.22
N HIS A 17 -15.12 -1.80 -3.34
CA HIS A 17 -15.65 -1.08 -2.18
C HIS A 17 -14.65 -0.06 -1.65
N ASP A 18 -15.13 1.00 -0.99
CA ASP A 18 -14.25 1.99 -0.38
C ASP A 18 -13.54 1.42 0.85
N PHE A 19 -12.22 1.36 0.81
CA PHE A 19 -11.38 1.03 1.97
C PHE A 19 -10.20 2.01 2.09
N ARG A 20 -9.57 2.03 3.27
CA ARG A 20 -8.45 2.94 3.52
C ARG A 20 -7.11 2.24 3.39
N VAL A 21 -6.18 2.92 2.73
CA VAL A 21 -4.79 2.51 2.56
C VAL A 21 -3.87 3.44 3.32
N MET A 22 -2.88 2.86 4.00
CA MET A 22 -1.74 3.59 4.56
C MET A 22 -0.50 3.31 3.71
N LEU A 23 0.23 4.35 3.35
CA LEU A 23 1.53 4.19 2.71
C LEU A 23 2.58 3.86 3.77
N SER A 24 3.47 2.95 3.43
CA SER A 24 4.65 2.64 4.22
C SER A 24 5.92 2.83 3.39
N SER A 25 7.01 3.23 4.01
CA SER A 25 8.33 3.27 3.37
C SER A 25 9.05 1.92 3.39
N ASP A 26 8.51 0.93 4.12
CA ASP A 26 9.05 -0.43 4.16
C ASP A 26 8.53 -1.30 2.99
N ALA A 27 9.17 -2.45 2.79
CA ALA A 27 8.75 -3.43 1.79
C ALA A 27 7.59 -4.32 2.28
N VAL A 28 7.08 -4.11 3.50
CA VAL A 28 6.12 -5.01 4.14
C VAL A 28 4.70 -4.66 3.68
N ALA A 29 4.11 -5.53 2.88
CA ALA A 29 2.68 -5.47 2.59
C ALA A 29 1.90 -5.94 3.83
N ARG A 30 1.00 -5.11 4.35
CA ARG A 30 0.11 -5.49 5.46
C ARG A 30 -1.32 -5.57 4.99
N MET A 31 -1.97 -6.68 5.32
CA MET A 31 -3.28 -7.05 4.79
C MET A 31 -4.14 -7.72 5.87
N PRO A 32 -5.46 -7.76 5.72
CA PRO A 32 -6.35 -8.46 6.63
C PRO A 32 -6.00 -9.94 6.76
N ARG A 33 -6.21 -10.49 7.95
CA ARG A 33 -5.91 -11.89 8.28
C ARG A 33 -6.53 -12.92 7.32
N TYR A 34 -7.77 -12.68 6.88
CA TYR A 34 -8.47 -13.60 5.98
C TYR A 34 -7.81 -13.68 4.59
N ILE A 35 -7.25 -12.56 4.12
CA ILE A 35 -6.51 -12.49 2.84
C ILE A 35 -5.20 -13.23 2.99
N PHE A 36 -4.43 -12.95 4.06
CA PHE A 36 -3.21 -13.69 4.35
C PHE A 36 -3.42 -15.22 4.37
N HIS A 37 -4.50 -15.68 5.00
CA HIS A 37 -4.85 -17.10 5.06
C HIS A 37 -5.33 -17.69 3.72
N SER A 38 -5.69 -16.88 2.73
CA SER A 38 -5.96 -17.39 1.38
C SER A 38 -4.68 -17.82 0.63
N PHE A 39 -3.53 -17.30 1.05
CA PHE A 39 -2.21 -17.63 0.49
C PHE A 39 -1.48 -18.67 1.31
N PHE A 40 -1.57 -18.58 2.63
CA PHE A 40 -0.83 -19.45 3.54
C PHE A 40 -1.68 -20.67 3.96
N PRO A 41 -1.18 -21.91 3.86
CA PRO A 41 0.18 -22.32 3.45
C PRO A 41 0.29 -22.80 2.00
N SER A 42 -0.74 -22.64 1.18
CA SER A 42 -0.81 -23.24 -0.17
C SER A 42 0.18 -22.60 -1.16
N LEU A 43 0.29 -21.28 -1.11
CA LEU A 43 1.11 -20.45 -1.99
C LEU A 43 2.37 -19.95 -1.29
N LEU A 44 2.30 -19.72 0.02
CA LEU A 44 3.39 -19.15 0.81
C LEU A 44 3.83 -20.10 1.92
N SER A 45 5.14 -20.18 2.14
CA SER A 45 5.75 -20.87 3.30
C SER A 45 6.67 -19.91 4.05
N ARG A 46 6.94 -20.16 5.34
CA ARG A 46 7.85 -19.28 6.11
C ARG A 46 9.29 -19.48 5.65
N TYR A 47 10.02 -18.40 5.41
CA TYR A 47 11.42 -18.46 5.04
C TYR A 47 12.32 -18.45 6.28
N GLN A 48 13.17 -19.47 6.46
CA GLN A 48 14.30 -19.53 7.42
C GLN A 48 14.06 -18.95 8.84
N ASN A 49 12.84 -19.05 9.38
CA ASN A 49 12.41 -18.41 10.64
C ASN A 49 12.44 -16.88 10.66
N GLU A 50 12.63 -16.23 9.51
CA GLU A 50 12.52 -14.79 9.37
C GLU A 50 11.09 -14.33 9.64
N TYR A 51 10.95 -13.26 10.44
CA TYR A 51 9.65 -12.75 10.80
C TYR A 51 9.05 -11.98 9.62
N ASN A 52 7.82 -12.31 9.25
CA ASN A 52 7.08 -11.71 8.12
C ASN A 52 7.69 -11.94 6.72
N VAL A 53 8.73 -12.78 6.58
CA VAL A 53 9.28 -13.14 5.28
C VAL A 53 8.74 -14.51 4.87
N TYR A 54 8.14 -14.56 3.69
CA TYR A 54 7.52 -15.75 3.15
C TYR A 54 8.10 -16.08 1.78
N GLN A 55 8.45 -17.35 1.60
CA GLN A 55 8.85 -17.88 0.30
C GLN A 55 7.61 -18.28 -0.50
N LEU A 56 7.53 -17.80 -1.73
CA LEU A 56 6.58 -18.27 -2.72
C LEU A 56 6.88 -19.73 -3.06
N ASN A 57 5.86 -20.58 -3.08
CA ASN A 57 6.01 -21.97 -3.46
C ASN A 57 6.57 -22.08 -4.89
N ASP A 58 7.77 -22.66 -5.03
CA ASP A 58 8.49 -22.75 -6.31
C ASP A 58 7.64 -23.41 -7.42
N ALA A 59 6.77 -24.36 -7.07
CA ALA A 59 5.87 -25.03 -8.02
C ALA A 59 4.77 -24.11 -8.58
N ARG A 60 4.50 -22.98 -7.90
CA ARG A 60 3.48 -21.98 -8.23
C ARG A 60 4.11 -20.66 -8.70
N ARG A 61 5.43 -20.60 -8.84
CA ARG A 61 6.16 -19.36 -9.16
C ARG A 61 5.79 -18.79 -10.53
N ASN A 62 5.44 -19.67 -11.48
CA ASN A 62 5.05 -19.31 -12.84
C ASN A 62 3.54 -19.18 -13.01
N ASP A 63 2.77 -19.15 -11.92
CA ASP A 63 1.36 -18.81 -11.98
C ASP A 63 1.19 -17.35 -12.42
N GLU A 64 0.05 -17.06 -13.03
CA GLU A 64 -0.35 -15.67 -13.29
C GLU A 64 -0.84 -15.04 -11.98
N PHE A 65 -0.18 -13.95 -11.58
CA PHE A 65 -0.53 -13.17 -10.39
C PHE A 65 -0.93 -11.76 -10.79
N ASP A 66 -1.90 -11.21 -10.07
CA ASP A 66 -2.34 -9.84 -10.25
C ASP A 66 -1.88 -8.99 -9.05
N PHE A 67 -1.24 -7.87 -9.36
CA PHE A 67 -0.86 -6.86 -8.38
C PHE A 67 -1.33 -5.50 -8.86
N TYR A 68 -2.43 -5.03 -8.28
CA TYR A 68 -2.91 -3.68 -8.55
C TYR A 68 -3.61 -3.08 -7.34
N LEU A 69 -3.66 -1.75 -7.31
CA LEU A 69 -4.48 -0.98 -6.38
C LEU A 69 -5.24 0.08 -7.19
N ASP A 70 -6.56 -0.08 -7.27
CA ASP A 70 -7.44 0.92 -7.85
C ASP A 70 -7.82 1.92 -6.77
N VAL A 71 -7.40 3.18 -6.93
CA VAL A 71 -7.80 4.29 -6.04
C VAL A 71 -9.19 4.79 -6.44
N ASN A 72 -9.41 4.93 -7.74
CA ASN A 72 -10.67 5.29 -8.39
C ASN A 72 -10.61 4.88 -9.88
N ASP A 73 -11.61 5.27 -10.66
CA ASP A 73 -11.70 4.95 -12.10
C ASP A 73 -10.55 5.54 -12.95
N GLU A 74 -9.80 6.52 -12.45
CA GLU A 74 -8.74 7.23 -13.15
C GLU A 74 -7.34 6.79 -12.70
N ILE A 75 -7.19 6.29 -11.47
CA ILE A 75 -5.91 6.05 -10.83
C ILE A 75 -5.81 4.60 -10.40
N ARG A 76 -4.90 3.89 -11.07
CA ARG A 76 -4.54 2.51 -10.79
C ARG A 76 -3.03 2.39 -10.65
N PHE A 77 -2.58 1.85 -9.54
CA PHE A 77 -1.20 1.41 -9.39
C PHE A 77 -1.09 -0.03 -9.87
N LEU A 78 -0.12 -0.28 -10.74
CA LEU A 78 0.25 -1.60 -11.21
C LEU A 78 1.59 -1.97 -10.57
N SER A 79 1.78 -3.26 -10.31
CA SER A 79 3.02 -3.82 -9.83
C SER A 79 3.14 -5.25 -10.37
N ASP A 80 4.21 -5.92 -10.01
CA ASP A 80 4.44 -7.32 -10.36
C ASP A 80 5.17 -8.04 -9.21
N LEU A 81 5.42 -9.34 -9.43
CA LEU A 81 6.10 -10.16 -8.45
C LEU A 81 7.55 -9.69 -8.23
N ASP A 82 8.25 -9.29 -9.30
CA ASP A 82 9.65 -8.89 -9.25
C ASP A 82 9.85 -7.59 -8.45
N ALA A 83 8.93 -6.64 -8.62
CA ALA A 83 8.86 -5.42 -7.84
C ALA A 83 8.68 -5.70 -6.34
N LEU A 84 7.94 -6.75 -5.98
CA LEU A 84 7.69 -7.11 -4.58
C LEU A 84 8.71 -8.08 -4.00
N ASP A 85 9.52 -8.71 -4.85
CA ASP A 85 10.52 -9.69 -4.44
C ASP A 85 11.62 -9.01 -3.61
N VAL A 86 11.79 -9.47 -2.38
CA VAL A 86 12.85 -9.04 -1.47
C VAL A 86 14.02 -10.02 -1.43
N ALA A 87 13.99 -11.11 -2.20
CA ALA A 87 15.07 -12.10 -2.25
C ALA A 87 16.46 -11.46 -2.44
N PRO A 88 16.65 -10.46 -3.33
CA PRO A 88 17.96 -9.81 -3.49
C PRO A 88 18.52 -9.15 -2.22
N MET A 89 17.67 -8.83 -1.24
CA MET A 89 18.08 -8.25 0.05
C MET A 89 18.57 -9.30 1.06
N PHE A 90 18.16 -10.56 0.92
CA PHE A 90 18.47 -11.64 1.86
C PHE A 90 19.48 -12.64 1.28
N ASP A 91 19.23 -13.12 0.07
CA ASP A 91 20.13 -14.01 -0.64
C ASP A 91 20.05 -13.78 -2.16
N PRO A 92 20.95 -12.98 -2.75
CA PRO A 92 20.93 -12.67 -4.18
C PRO A 92 21.35 -13.85 -5.07
N LYS A 93 21.75 -15.00 -4.49
CA LYS A 93 22.24 -16.16 -5.24
C LYS A 93 21.20 -17.26 -5.38
N GLU A 94 20.16 -17.26 -4.55
CA GLU A 94 19.11 -18.25 -4.61
C GLU A 94 18.00 -17.81 -5.57
N ASN A 95 17.57 -18.75 -6.44
CA ASN A 95 16.48 -18.52 -7.36
C ASN A 95 15.13 -18.73 -6.66
N ILE A 96 14.88 -17.97 -5.60
CA ILE A 96 13.67 -18.00 -4.78
C ILE A 96 12.97 -16.65 -4.88
N SER A 97 11.65 -16.62 -4.64
CA SER A 97 10.92 -15.37 -4.48
C SER A 97 10.45 -15.21 -3.05
N LEU A 98 10.89 -14.11 -2.43
CA LEU A 98 10.60 -13.79 -1.04
C LEU A 98 9.70 -12.57 -0.98
N LEU A 99 8.62 -12.66 -0.21
CA LEU A 99 7.68 -11.58 0.02
C LEU A 99 7.67 -11.20 1.49
N GLN A 100 7.77 -9.90 1.78
CA GLN A 100 7.54 -9.37 3.13
C GLN A 100 6.07 -9.06 3.33
N ILE A 101 5.39 -9.87 4.14
CA ILE A 101 3.95 -9.79 4.37
C ILE A 101 3.65 -9.84 5.86
N GLN A 102 2.73 -9.02 6.32
CA GLN A 102 2.27 -9.04 7.71
C GLN A 102 0.74 -8.98 7.79
N ILE A 103 0.19 -9.62 8.82
CA ILE A 103 -1.23 -9.49 9.13
C ILE A 103 -1.48 -8.11 9.74
N LEU A 104 -2.48 -7.40 9.20
CA LEU A 104 -3.05 -6.20 9.78
C LEU A 104 -4.30 -6.59 10.57
N ASP A 105 -4.26 -6.38 11.88
CA ASP A 105 -5.44 -6.53 12.73
C ASP A 105 -6.36 -5.30 12.62
N PRO A 106 -7.67 -5.46 12.89
CA PRO A 106 -8.61 -4.34 12.87
C PRO A 106 -8.14 -3.16 13.71
N ASN A 107 -8.25 -1.96 13.14
CA ASN A 107 -7.75 -0.72 13.74
C ASN A 107 -8.84 0.38 13.72
N PRO A 108 -8.77 1.37 14.63
CA PRO A 108 -9.79 2.41 14.74
C PRO A 108 -9.93 3.29 13.50
N ASP A 109 -8.88 3.39 12.68
CA ASP A 109 -8.84 4.19 11.47
C ASP A 109 -9.38 3.45 10.23
N ARG A 110 -9.80 2.19 10.41
CA ARG A 110 -10.33 1.30 9.36
C ARG A 110 -9.39 1.16 8.17
N VAL A 111 -8.08 1.17 8.42
CA VAL A 111 -7.08 0.83 7.41
C VAL A 111 -7.21 -0.66 7.12
N GLU A 112 -7.40 -1.00 5.85
CA GLU A 112 -7.45 -2.39 5.41
C GLU A 112 -6.11 -2.84 4.86
N TRP A 113 -5.37 -1.92 4.22
CA TRP A 113 -4.09 -2.23 3.59
C TRP A 113 -3.02 -1.24 3.99
N ILE A 114 -1.81 -1.74 4.22
CA ILE A 114 -0.61 -0.94 4.31
C ILE A 114 0.34 -1.38 3.21
N LEU A 115 0.60 -0.49 2.26
CA LEU A 115 1.34 -0.79 1.04
C LEU A 115 2.49 0.22 0.89
N GLY A 116 3.67 -0.28 0.56
CA GLY A 116 4.85 0.54 0.33
C GLY A 116 5.42 0.27 -1.04
N ARG A 117 6.33 -0.70 -1.11
CA ARG A 117 7.06 -1.10 -2.33
C ARG A 117 6.18 -1.31 -3.57
N MET A 118 5.00 -1.91 -3.40
CA MET A 118 4.00 -2.10 -4.48
C MET A 118 3.61 -0.80 -5.21
N ILE A 119 3.65 0.34 -4.51
CA ILE A 119 3.29 1.64 -5.06
C ILE A 119 4.56 2.45 -5.34
N LEU A 120 5.49 2.46 -4.38
CA LEU A 120 6.63 3.38 -4.36
C LEU A 120 7.75 3.05 -5.34
N ILE A 121 7.76 1.85 -5.95
CA ILE A 121 8.85 1.47 -6.86
C ILE A 121 8.85 2.32 -8.13
N ASP A 122 7.67 2.54 -8.71
CA ASP A 122 7.48 3.27 -9.98
C ASP A 122 6.63 4.53 -9.81
N THR A 123 6.42 4.98 -8.57
CA THR A 123 5.60 6.16 -8.28
C THR A 123 6.31 7.12 -7.33
N CYS A 124 6.48 8.37 -7.75
CA CYS A 124 6.84 9.48 -6.89
C CYS A 124 5.60 10.01 -6.16
N ILE A 125 5.72 10.22 -4.85
CA ILE A 125 4.61 10.68 -4.00
C ILE A 125 5.01 11.96 -3.28
N THR A 126 4.20 13.01 -3.45
CA THR A 126 4.31 14.26 -2.69
C THR A 126 3.10 14.43 -1.79
N PHE A 127 3.35 14.88 -0.56
CA PHE A 127 2.29 15.23 0.38
C PHE A 127 2.26 16.73 0.63
N ASP A 128 1.13 17.36 0.28
CA ASP A 128 0.85 18.76 0.61
C ASP A 128 0.14 18.80 1.97
N PHE A 129 0.90 19.11 3.03
CA PHE A 129 0.38 19.18 4.39
C PHE A 129 -0.64 20.30 4.59
N GLU A 130 -0.53 21.41 3.85
CA GLU A 130 -1.43 22.55 3.98
C GLU A 130 -2.81 22.23 3.40
N LYS A 131 -2.83 21.50 2.28
CA LYS A 131 -4.07 21.06 1.62
C LYS A 131 -4.57 19.69 2.10
N ASN A 132 -3.75 18.94 2.83
CA ASN A 132 -4.00 17.54 3.20
C ASN A 132 -4.29 16.66 1.96
N GLU A 133 -3.53 16.90 0.90
CA GLU A 133 -3.62 16.23 -0.39
C GLU A 133 -2.35 15.44 -0.68
N MET A 134 -2.52 14.35 -1.43
CA MET A 134 -1.42 13.50 -1.87
C MET A 134 -1.43 13.49 -3.39
N TYR A 135 -0.24 13.65 -3.96
CA TYR A 135 -0.01 13.74 -5.39
C TYR A 135 0.86 12.57 -5.79
N PHE A 136 0.52 11.95 -6.92
CA PHE A 136 1.20 10.78 -7.45
C PHE A 136 1.65 11.10 -8.87
N ALA A 137 2.90 10.81 -9.16
CA ALA A 137 3.46 10.89 -10.50
C ALA A 137 4.19 9.57 -10.78
N GLN A 138 4.05 9.04 -11.99
CA GLN A 138 4.88 7.90 -12.39
C GLN A 138 6.35 8.34 -12.40
N ALA A 139 7.22 7.52 -11.82
CA ALA A 139 8.65 7.70 -11.96
C ALA A 139 8.96 7.55 -13.46
N ARG A 140 9.68 8.52 -14.03
CA ARG A 140 10.22 8.34 -15.38
C ARG A 140 11.13 7.12 -15.35
N PRO A 141 11.09 6.24 -16.38
CA PRO A 141 12.18 5.30 -16.57
C PRO A 141 13.49 6.09 -16.50
N ASN A 142 14.53 5.52 -15.87
CA ASN A 142 15.86 6.06 -16.09
C ASN A 142 16.17 5.80 -17.56
N ASP A 143 15.82 6.75 -18.41
CA ASP A 143 16.38 6.86 -19.74
C ASP A 143 17.85 7.20 -19.49
N ASP A 144 18.69 6.17 -19.34
CA ASP A 144 20.16 6.29 -19.33
C ASP A 144 20.71 6.73 -20.71
N ASP A 145 19.85 7.22 -21.60
CA ASP A 145 20.19 7.90 -22.84
C ASP A 145 20.16 9.42 -22.59
N ASP A 146 21.17 9.92 -21.87
CA ASP A 146 21.56 11.34 -21.93
C ASP A 146 22.11 11.63 -23.34
N ASP A 147 21.23 11.73 -24.33
CA ASP A 147 21.48 12.40 -25.61
C ASP A 147 20.13 12.86 -26.18
N ASP A 148 19.76 14.10 -25.83
CA ASP A 148 19.23 15.15 -26.72
C ASP A 148 18.14 16.01 -26.08
N ASP A 149 18.47 17.30 -26.02
CA ASP A 149 17.59 18.43 -25.74
C ASP A 149 16.28 18.35 -26.53
N SER A 150 15.15 18.19 -25.83
CA SER A 150 13.90 18.81 -26.30
C SER A 150 13.00 19.17 -25.13
N ASP A 151 12.75 20.47 -25.05
CA ASP A 151 11.72 21.10 -24.23
C ASP A 151 10.34 20.54 -24.59
N ASP A 152 9.44 20.61 -23.59
CA ASP A 152 8.00 20.33 -23.61
C ASP A 152 7.58 18.91 -23.22
N ASP A 153 7.31 18.70 -21.92
CA ASP A 153 6.39 17.64 -21.51
C ASP A 153 5.51 18.09 -20.33
N GLU A 154 4.26 18.41 -20.66
CA GLU A 154 3.15 18.60 -19.71
C GLU A 154 2.90 17.28 -18.98
N GLY A 155 3.48 17.16 -17.78
CA GLY A 155 3.32 15.99 -16.93
C GLY A 155 1.85 15.76 -16.53
N ASN A 156 1.37 14.53 -16.76
CA ASN A 156 0.08 14.03 -16.31
C ASN A 156 0.02 13.99 -14.77
N GLU A 157 -0.32 15.12 -14.15
CA GLU A 157 -0.59 15.24 -12.72
C GLU A 157 -1.99 14.69 -12.41
N PHE A 158 -2.06 13.50 -11.80
CA PHE A 158 -3.34 12.94 -11.35
C PHE A 158 -3.62 13.34 -9.90
N ARG A 159 -4.77 13.98 -9.67
CA ARG A 159 -5.15 14.58 -8.39
C ARG A 159 -6.13 13.70 -7.61
N VAL A 160 -5.70 13.18 -6.46
CA VAL A 160 -6.61 12.54 -5.50
C VAL A 160 -7.09 13.55 -4.46
N LYS A 161 -8.36 13.97 -4.54
CA LYS A 161 -8.99 14.80 -3.51
C LYS A 161 -9.45 13.94 -2.33
N ASN A 162 -8.81 14.08 -1.18
CA ASN A 162 -9.30 13.54 0.08
C ASN A 162 -10.61 14.25 0.49
N LYS A 163 -11.77 13.71 0.14
CA LYS A 163 -13.04 14.12 0.74
C LYS A 163 -13.25 13.37 2.05
N ARG A 164 -12.97 14.02 3.18
CA ARG A 164 -13.77 13.87 4.42
C ARG A 164 -13.59 15.05 5.37
N ARG A 165 -14.65 15.86 5.50
CA ARG A 165 -14.85 16.80 6.60
C ARG A 165 -15.06 16.00 7.89
N TYR A 166 -14.07 15.98 8.77
CA TYR A 166 -14.28 15.61 10.17
C TYR A 166 -14.30 16.89 11.00
N SER A 167 -15.50 17.34 11.39
CA SER A 167 -15.68 18.42 12.36
C SER A 167 -15.80 17.80 13.77
N PRO A 168 -14.86 18.02 14.68
CA PRO A 168 -15.02 17.59 16.06
C PRO A 168 -16.11 18.45 16.71
N ARG A 169 -17.26 17.85 17.05
CA ARG A 169 -18.21 18.49 17.96
C ARG A 169 -17.52 18.66 19.32
N ARG A 170 -17.11 19.90 19.63
CA ARG A 170 -16.78 20.35 20.99
C ARG A 170 -17.93 19.97 21.92
N ARG A 171 -17.72 19.00 22.80
CA ARG A 171 -18.58 18.82 23.97
C ARG A 171 -18.43 20.06 24.84
N LYS A 172 -19.52 20.80 25.04
CA LYS A 172 -19.60 21.84 26.08
C LYS A 172 -19.38 21.17 27.43
N ALA A 173 -18.37 21.62 28.16
CA ALA A 173 -18.23 21.31 29.58
C ALA A 173 -19.43 21.94 30.30
N ASN A 174 -20.30 21.10 30.87
CA ASN A 174 -21.30 21.56 31.80
C ASN A 174 -20.59 21.83 33.14
N ASN A 175 -20.62 23.09 33.56
CA ASN A 175 -20.31 23.53 34.90
C ASN A 175 -21.14 22.73 35.91
N VAL A 176 -20.49 21.90 36.71
CA VAL A 176 -21.06 21.44 37.99
C VAL A 176 -20.44 22.32 39.06
N GLY A 177 -21.24 23.27 39.53
CA GLY A 177 -20.88 24.17 40.61
C GLY A 177 -20.77 23.45 41.95
N HIS A 178 -19.82 23.92 42.74
CA HIS A 178 -19.73 23.77 44.19
C HIS A 178 -21.09 23.90 44.89
N ARG A 179 -21.32 23.05 45.90
CA ARG A 179 -21.98 23.46 47.14
C ARG A 179 -21.37 22.72 48.33
N ASP A 180 -20.78 23.51 49.21
CA ASP A 180 -20.40 23.15 50.58
C ASP A 180 -21.64 22.98 51.47
N GLY A 181 -21.47 22.13 52.51
CA GLY A 181 -21.95 22.40 53.87
C GLY A 181 -23.38 22.02 54.25
N ARG A 182 -23.53 20.91 54.97
CA ARG A 182 -23.94 20.84 56.39
C ARG A 182 -23.82 19.43 56.93
#